data_AF-A0A917S6G5-F1
#
_entry.id   AF-A0A917S6G5-F1
#
_cell.length_a   1.000
_cell.length_b   1.000
_cell.length_c   1.000
_cell.angle_alpha   90.00
_cell.angle_beta   90.00
_cell.angle_gamma   90.00
#
_symmetry.space_group_name_H-M   'P 1'
#
loop_
_entity.id
_entity.type
_entity.pdbx_description
1 polymer ?
#
loop_
_entity_poly.entity_id
_entity_poly.type
_entity_poly.pdbx_seq_one_letter_code
_entity_poly.pdbx_strand_id
1 'polypeptide(L)'
;MGSLIIAILFWLAGIALMLAGYTLTRKMKAAGRHLLIHAEHEKGKDNSASIAMIIEGKILKYIPGYLVQIITNVSGSILITFGFVALAFYW
;
A
#
# COMPACT_ATOMS: atom_id res chain seq x y z
N MET A 1 -17.06 -28.58 6.07
CA MET A 1 -15.58 -28.55 5.83
C MET A 1 -15.16 -27.49 4.80
N GLY A 2 -15.81 -27.41 3.62
CA GLY A 2 -15.44 -26.42 2.58
C GLY A 2 -15.53 -24.96 3.01
N SER A 3 -16.57 -24.58 3.77
CA SER A 3 -16.74 -23.24 4.34
C SER A 3 -15.61 -22.84 5.32
N LEU A 4 -15.07 -23.79 6.07
CA LEU A 4 -13.94 -23.58 6.98
C LEU A 4 -12.66 -23.25 6.20
N ILE A 5 -12.40 -23.97 5.11
CA ILE A 5 -11.26 -23.71 4.22
C ILE A 5 -11.38 -22.33 3.58
N ILE A 6 -12.58 -21.99 3.09
CA ILE A 6 -12.86 -20.68 2.48
C ILE A 6 -12.66 -19.56 3.52
N ALA A 7 -13.13 -19.75 4.75
CA ALA A 7 -12.93 -18.78 5.84
C ALA A 7 -11.44 -18.53 6.12
N ILE A 8 -10.64 -19.60 6.24
CA ILE A 8 -9.19 -19.50 6.46
C ILE A 8 -8.52 -18.78 5.29
N LEU A 9 -8.89 -19.08 4.05
CA LEU A 9 -8.34 -18.40 2.87
C LEU A 9 -8.66 -16.90 2.87
N PHE A 10 -9.89 -16.52 3.21
CA PHE A 10 -10.28 -15.11 3.32
C PHE A 10 -9.51 -14.36 4.41
N TRP A 11 -9.30 -14.99 5.56
CA TRP A 11 -8.49 -14.42 6.64
C TRP A 11 -7.03 -14.27 6.25
N LEU A 12 -6.42 -15.31 5.66
CA LEU A 12 -5.04 -15.25 5.19
C LEU A 12 -4.86 -14.18 4.11
N ALA A 13 -5.77 -14.11 3.15
CA ALA A 13 -5.75 -13.10 2.09
C ALA A 13 -5.91 -11.68 2.67
N GLY A 14 -6.84 -11.49 3.62
CA GLY A 14 -7.05 -10.20 4.29
C GLY A 14 -5.81 -9.72 5.04
N ILE A 15 -5.20 -10.60 5.84
CA ILE A 15 -3.97 -10.30 6.59
C ILE A 15 -2.82 -10.02 5.63
N ALA A 16 -2.64 -10.84 4.59
CA ALA A 16 -1.60 -10.66 3.60
C ALA A 16 -1.74 -9.31 2.86
N LEU A 17 -2.97 -8.92 2.51
CA LEU A 17 -3.25 -7.64 1.86
C LEU A 17 -2.89 -6.45 2.76
N MET A 18 -3.23 -6.52 4.06
CA MET A 18 -2.89 -5.47 5.02
C MET A 18 -1.37 -5.35 5.21
N LEU A 19 -0.66 -6.47 5.31
CA LEU A 19 0.81 -6.51 5.37
C LEU A 19 1.46 -5.96 4.09
N ALA A 20 0.94 -6.32 2.92
CA ALA A 20 1.41 -5.80 1.65
C ALA A 20 1.23 -4.27 1.57
N GLY A 21 0.06 -3.75 2.00
CA GLY A 21 -0.18 -2.31 2.10
C GLY A 21 0.81 -1.61 3.02
N TYR A 22 1.11 -2.18 4.18
CA TYR A 22 2.06 -1.61 5.13
C TYR A 22 3.49 -1.56 4.59
N THR A 23 3.94 -2.65 3.96
CA THR A 23 5.29 -2.74 3.39
C THR A 23 5.45 -1.84 2.17
N LEU A 24 4.44 -1.78 1.29
CA LEU A 24 4.42 -0.90 0.12
C LEU A 24 4.46 0.57 0.53
N THR A 25 3.63 0.97 1.49
CA THR A 25 3.60 2.34 2.02
C THR A 25 4.94 2.72 2.66
N ARG A 26 5.57 1.81 3.41
CA ARG A 26 6.93 2.05 3.96
C ARG A 26 7.97 2.23 2.86
N LYS A 27 7.96 1.38 1.83
CA LYS A 27 8.89 1.49 0.70
C LYS A 27 8.69 2.77 -0.10
N MET A 28 7.45 3.16 -0.39
CA MET A 28 7.14 4.43 -1.05
C MET A 28 7.63 5.64 -0.25
N LYS A 29 7.45 5.61 1.09
CA LYS A 29 7.90 6.70 1.97
C LYS A 29 9.43 6.78 2.09
N ALA A 30 10.12 5.65 1.94
CA ALA A 30 11.58 5.60 1.88
C ALA A 30 12.11 6.11 0.54
N ALA A 31 11.54 5.64 -0.58
CA ALA A 31 11.90 6.10 -1.93
C ALA A 31 11.66 7.61 -2.10
N GLY A 32 10.53 8.11 -1.59
CA GLY A 32 10.23 9.55 -1.61
C GLY A 32 11.20 10.43 -0.87
N ARG A 33 11.70 9.95 0.28
CA ARG A 33 12.73 10.68 1.02
C ARG A 33 14.06 10.69 0.28
N HIS A 34 14.44 9.58 -0.35
CA HIS A 34 15.66 9.51 -1.16
C HIS A 34 15.62 10.46 -2.36
N LEU A 35 14.48 10.50 -3.07
CA LEU A 35 14.28 11.40 -4.21
C LEU A 35 14.29 12.88 -3.79
N LEU A 36 13.69 13.23 -2.64
CA LEU A 36 13.74 14.59 -2.13
C LEU A 36 15.17 15.04 -1.80
N ILE A 37 15.97 14.17 -1.17
CA ILE A 37 17.36 14.46 -0.82
C ILE A 37 18.23 14.64 -2.08
N HIS A 38 18.02 13.81 -3.11
CA HIS A 38 18.74 13.95 -4.38
C HIS A 38 18.32 15.21 -5.14
N ALA A 39 17.02 15.55 -5.13
CA ALA A 39 16.52 16.76 -5.78
C ALA A 39 17.09 18.04 -5.17
N GLU A 40 17.29 18.05 -3.85
CA GLU A 40 17.88 19.18 -3.13
C GLU A 40 19.38 19.30 -3.39
N HIS A 41 20.09 18.19 -3.64
CA HIS A 41 21.50 18.16 -4.00
C HIS A 41 21.77 18.48 -5.49
N GLU A 42 20.90 18.06 -6.42
CA GLU A 42 21.09 18.25 -7.86
C GLU A 42 20.51 19.56 -8.41
N LYS A 43 19.75 20.30 -7.61
CA LYS A 43 19.18 21.61 -7.96
C LYS A 43 20.21 22.65 -8.46
N GLY A 44 21.50 22.42 -8.22
CA GLY A 44 22.59 23.29 -8.66
C GLY A 44 23.25 22.94 -9.99
N LYS A 45 22.97 21.78 -10.62
CA LYS A 45 23.84 21.26 -11.69
C LYS A 45 23.17 20.89 -13.02
N ASP A 46 21.92 20.42 -13.04
CA ASP A 46 21.26 20.04 -14.31
C ASP A 46 19.74 20.24 -14.30
N ASN A 47 19.25 21.10 -15.18
CA ASN A 47 17.86 21.59 -15.19
C ASN A 47 16.85 20.48 -15.59
N SER A 48 17.29 19.46 -16.33
CA SER A 48 16.44 18.34 -16.80
C SER A 48 16.22 17.27 -15.72
N ALA A 49 17.23 16.98 -14.89
CA ALA A 49 17.10 16.06 -13.76
C ALA A 49 16.19 16.63 -12.67
N SER A 50 16.27 17.94 -12.45
CA SER A 50 15.40 18.69 -11.54
C SER A 50 13.91 18.59 -11.92
N ILE A 51 13.57 18.68 -13.21
CA ILE A 51 12.18 18.59 -13.68
C ILE A 51 11.61 17.17 -13.51
N ALA A 52 12.40 16.12 -13.81
CA ALA A 52 11.97 14.73 -13.61
C ALA A 52 11.70 14.42 -12.13
N MET A 53 12.56 14.89 -11.22
CA MET A 53 12.35 14.74 -9.78
C MET A 53 11.18 15.57 -9.24
N ILE A 54 10.88 16.73 -9.82
CA ILE A 54 9.67 17.50 -9.46
C ILE A 54 8.40 16.75 -9.90
N ILE A 55 8.43 16.07 -11.05
CA ILE A 55 7.30 15.24 -11.53
C ILE A 55 7.11 14.02 -10.62
N GLU A 56 8.18 13.27 -10.32
CA GLU A 56 8.12 12.13 -9.38
C GLU A 56 7.72 12.58 -7.97
N GLY A 57 8.26 13.70 -7.49
CA GLY A 57 7.88 14.30 -6.20
C GLY A 57 6.42 14.77 -6.16
N LYS A 58 5.87 15.25 -7.27
CA LYS A 58 4.44 15.59 -7.41
C LYS A 58 3.55 14.34 -7.42
N ILE A 59 3.93 13.30 -8.17
CA ILE A 59 3.19 12.02 -8.22
C ILE A 59 3.19 11.37 -6.83
N LEU A 60 4.32 11.41 -6.12
CA LEU A 60 4.41 10.88 -4.76
C LEU A 60 3.63 11.73 -3.74
N LYS A 61 3.49 13.03 -3.97
CA LYS A 61 2.54 13.89 -3.23
C LYS A 61 1.08 13.53 -3.52
N TYR A 62 0.79 13.08 -4.74
CA TYR A 62 -0.56 12.74 -5.20
C TYR A 62 -1.01 11.32 -4.86
N ILE A 63 -0.06 10.39 -4.65
CA ILE A 63 -0.31 9.09 -4.04
C ILE A 63 0.13 9.17 -2.57
N PRO A 64 -0.64 9.84 -1.70
CA PRO A 64 -0.33 9.81 -0.28
C PRO A 64 -0.36 8.34 0.13
N GLY A 65 0.75 7.83 0.64
CA GLY A 65 0.81 6.45 1.15
C GLY A 65 -0.26 6.15 2.20
N TYR A 66 -0.85 7.20 2.80
CA TYR A 66 -2.05 7.14 3.62
C TYR A 66 -3.28 6.61 2.85
N LEU A 67 -3.54 7.04 1.61
CA LEU A 67 -4.64 6.51 0.80
C LEU A 67 -4.42 5.04 0.47
N VAL A 68 -3.20 4.66 0.06
CA VAL A 68 -2.84 3.26 -0.20
C VAL A 68 -3.09 2.42 1.05
N GLN A 69 -2.61 2.90 2.20
CA GLN A 69 -2.77 2.21 3.48
C GLN A 69 -4.23 2.09 3.92
N ILE A 70 -5.03 3.16 3.77
CA ILE A 70 -6.47 3.11 4.05
C ILE A 70 -7.14 2.07 3.15
N ILE A 71 -6.92 2.13 1.84
CA ILE A 71 -7.56 1.22 0.89
C ILE A 71 -7.19 -0.23 1.22
N THR A 72 -5.91 -0.53 1.44
CA THR A 72 -5.50 -1.89 1.82
C THR A 72 -6.06 -2.34 3.17
N ASN A 73 -6.18 -1.44 4.15
CA ASN A 73 -6.77 -1.78 5.46
C ASN A 73 -8.28 -2.03 5.36
N VAL A 74 -9.00 -1.20 4.59
CA VAL A 74 -10.44 -1.35 4.36
C VAL A 74 -10.72 -2.64 3.59
N SER A 75 -10.02 -2.87 2.48
CA SER A 75 -10.16 -4.10 1.69
C SER A 75 -9.78 -5.35 2.49
N GLY A 76 -8.70 -5.29 3.29
CA GLY A 76 -8.30 -6.39 4.15
C GLY A 76 -9.32 -6.71 5.25
N SER A 77 -9.93 -5.68 5.85
CA SER A 77 -10.99 -5.84 6.86
C SER A 77 -12.26 -6.42 6.26
N ILE A 78 -12.61 -6.06 5.02
CA ILE A 78 -13.73 -6.65 4.28
C ILE A 78 -13.48 -8.14 4.02
N LEU A 79 -12.28 -8.49 3.56
CA LEU A 79 -11.88 -9.89 3.37
C LEU A 79 -11.99 -10.69 4.67
N ILE A 80 -11.54 -10.11 5.80
CA ILE A 80 -11.66 -10.77 7.10
C ILE A 80 -13.12 -10.99 7.49
N THR A 81 -13.97 -9.98 7.30
CA THR A 81 -15.42 -10.06 7.55
C THR A 81 -16.06 -11.16 6.71
N PHE A 82 -15.68 -11.29 5.43
CA PHE A 82 -16.17 -12.37 4.58
C PHE A 82 -15.76 -13.76 5.08
N GLY A 83 -14.60 -13.90 5.71
CA GLY A 83 -14.22 -15.15 6.37
C GLY A 83 -15.19 -15.55 7.50
N PHE A 84 -15.67 -14.58 8.28
CA PHE A 84 -16.72 -14.83 9.29
C PHE A 84 -18.09 -15.13 8.66
N VAL A 85 -18.43 -14.45 7.56
CA VAL A 85 -19.65 -14.76 6.80
C VAL A 85 -19.60 -16.20 6.27
N ALA A 86 -18.46 -16.66 5.76
CA ALA A 86 -18.30 -18.04 5.30
C ALA A 86 -18.52 -19.07 6.43
N LEU A 87 -18.13 -18.74 7.67
CA LEU A 87 -18.41 -19.58 8.85
C LEU A 87 -19.89 -19.64 9.22
N ALA A 88 -20.67 -18.60 8.91
CA ALA A 88 -22.12 -18.65 9.15
C ALA A 88 -22.82 -19.74 8.32
N PHE A 89 -22.22 -20.14 7.19
CA PHE A 89 -22.67 -21.24 6.34
C PHE A 89 -21.95 -22.58 6.66
N TYR A 90 -21.31 -22.69 7.82
CA TYR A 90 -20.72 -23.95 8.28
C TYR A 90 -21.74 -24.87 8.99
N TRP A 91 -22.91 -24.32 9.35
CA TRP A 91 -24.06 -25.05 9.89
C TRP A 91 -24.84 -25.71 8.76
#